data_AF-A0A8J7TRY8-F1
#
_entry.id   AF-A0A8J7TRY8-F1
#
_cell.length_a   1.000
_cell.length_b   1.000
_cell.length_c   1.000
_cell.angle_alpha   90.00
_cell.angle_beta   90.00
_cell.angle_gamma   90.00
#
_symmetry.space_group_name_H-M   'P 1'
#
loop_
_entity.id
_entity.type
_entity.pdbx_description
1 polymer ?
#
loop_
_entity_poly.entity_id
_entity_poly.type
_entity_poly.pdbx_seq_one_letter_code
_entity_poly.pdbx_strand_id
1 'polypeptide(L)'
;MRNLAFLCSGLLAAAPLTLRANEAQTYEAFIDYAGQICPGHSKERTTPGIRNVKIEALQVLAKRGYFLCPDRRIENPGAVVWYADPGVFEWNPESPASVKALREITDKLTRSEDFPNALTVWDAGGKEMKNQTVPAFEPRMPPMRDRLQLIVR
;
A
#
# COMPACT_ATOMS: atom_id res chain seq x y z
N MET A 1 -15.92 -40.85 -54.61
CA MET A 1 -16.26 -39.42 -54.43
C MET A 1 -15.33 -38.83 -53.38
N ARG A 2 -15.02 -37.53 -53.51
CA ARG A 2 -13.93 -36.76 -52.88
C ARG A 2 -13.92 -36.74 -51.34
N ASN A 3 -12.70 -36.70 -50.81
CA ASN A 3 -12.16 -35.95 -49.66
C ASN A 3 -12.96 -35.85 -48.35
N LEU A 4 -12.27 -36.02 -47.21
CA LEU A 4 -11.94 -34.88 -46.32
C LEU A 4 -10.85 -35.29 -45.32
N ALA A 5 -9.69 -34.63 -45.42
CA ALA A 5 -8.66 -34.63 -44.40
C ALA A 5 -9.12 -33.79 -43.21
N PHE A 6 -9.06 -34.33 -41.99
CA PHE A 6 -9.21 -33.53 -40.78
C PHE A 6 -7.84 -33.13 -40.25
N LEU A 7 -7.65 -31.81 -40.26
CA LEU A 7 -6.45 -31.08 -39.92
C LEU A 7 -6.11 -31.17 -38.42
N CYS A 8 -4.79 -31.20 -38.19
CA CYS A 8 -4.07 -30.94 -36.95
C CYS A 8 -4.74 -29.88 -36.05
N SER A 9 -5.18 -30.28 -34.85
CA SER A 9 -5.51 -29.35 -33.77
C SER A 9 -4.25 -29.05 -32.97
N GLY A 10 -3.56 -27.96 -33.32
CA GLY A 10 -2.46 -27.42 -32.54
C GLY A 10 -2.96 -26.79 -31.25
N LEU A 11 -2.60 -27.39 -30.11
CA LEU A 11 -2.84 -26.84 -28.78
C LEU A 11 -1.87 -25.66 -28.56
N LEU A 12 -2.31 -24.44 -28.84
CA LEU A 12 -1.59 -23.22 -28.45
C LEU A 12 -1.64 -23.08 -26.93
N ALA A 13 -0.57 -23.47 -26.25
CA ALA A 13 -0.36 -23.15 -24.84
C ALA A 13 -0.15 -21.63 -24.72
N ALA A 14 -1.21 -20.90 -24.38
CA ALA A 14 -1.10 -19.51 -23.95
C ALA A 14 -0.40 -19.51 -22.56
N ALA A 15 0.91 -19.28 -22.55
CA ALA A 15 1.62 -19.02 -21.31
C ALA A 15 1.10 -17.70 -20.71
N PRO A 16 0.61 -17.67 -19.45
CA PRO A 16 0.26 -16.43 -18.83
C PRO A 16 1.52 -15.58 -18.68
N LEU A 17 1.53 -14.39 -19.27
CA LEU A 17 2.51 -13.35 -18.99
C LEU A 17 2.30 -12.89 -17.55
N THR A 18 2.96 -13.53 -16.59
CA THR A 18 3.06 -13.01 -15.22
C THR A 18 4.02 -11.82 -15.27
N LEU A 19 3.46 -10.62 -15.35
CA LEU A 19 4.22 -9.38 -15.43
C LEU A 19 4.74 -8.99 -14.04
N ARG A 20 5.72 -9.75 -13.53
CA ARG A 20 6.26 -9.53 -12.19
C ARG A 20 6.76 -8.09 -12.07
N ALA A 21 6.01 -7.25 -11.37
CA ALA A 21 6.37 -5.84 -11.23
C ALA A 21 7.77 -5.73 -10.59
N ASN A 22 8.67 -4.97 -11.23
CA ASN A 22 9.96 -4.67 -10.63
C ASN A 22 9.78 -3.65 -9.47
N GLU A 23 10.84 -3.45 -8.67
CA GLU A 23 10.75 -2.59 -7.48
C GLU A 23 10.26 -1.18 -7.81
N ALA A 24 10.78 -0.59 -8.90
CA ALA A 24 10.40 0.74 -9.35
C ALA A 24 8.91 0.82 -9.70
N GLN A 25 8.37 -0.17 -10.41
CA GLN A 25 6.95 -0.25 -10.74
C GLN A 25 6.07 -0.34 -9.49
N THR A 26 6.51 -1.08 -8.46
CA THR A 26 5.76 -1.16 -7.19
C THR A 26 5.71 0.18 -6.49
N TYR A 27 6.83 0.91 -6.40
CA TYR A 27 6.82 2.25 -5.80
C TYR A 27 5.89 3.20 -6.56
N GLU A 28 5.99 3.26 -7.89
CA GLU A 28 5.13 4.13 -8.69
C GLU A 28 3.65 3.74 -8.56
N ALA A 29 3.33 2.45 -8.51
CA ALA A 29 1.96 1.98 -8.30
C ALA A 29 1.35 2.50 -6.98
N PHE A 30 2.12 2.47 -5.90
CA PHE A 30 1.69 2.99 -4.61
C PHE A 30 1.54 4.52 -4.64
N ILE A 31 2.44 5.24 -5.30
CA ILE A 31 2.37 6.70 -5.45
C ILE A 31 1.15 7.10 -6.28
N ASP A 32 0.92 6.43 -7.41
CA ASP A 32 -0.22 6.67 -8.30
C ASP A 32 -1.55 6.33 -7.62
N TYR A 33 -1.60 5.25 -6.85
CA TYR A 33 -2.78 4.87 -6.09
C TYR A 33 -3.05 5.88 -4.97
N ALA A 34 -2.02 6.32 -4.25
CA ALA A 34 -2.15 7.38 -3.26
C ALA A 34 -2.68 8.68 -3.88
N GLY A 35 -2.27 9.02 -5.10
CA GLY A 35 -2.79 10.18 -5.85
C GLY A 35 -4.29 10.15 -6.10
N GLN A 36 -4.88 8.96 -6.14
CA GLN A 36 -6.30 8.77 -6.40
C GLN A 36 -7.12 8.75 -5.11
N ILE A 37 -6.59 8.14 -4.04
CA ILE A 37 -7.36 7.92 -2.80
C ILE A 37 -7.07 8.98 -1.73
N CYS A 38 -5.83 9.42 -1.58
CA CYS A 38 -5.40 10.15 -0.40
C CYS A 38 -5.66 11.66 -0.51
N PRO A 39 -6.40 12.28 0.43
CA PRO A 39 -6.69 13.72 0.43
C PRO A 39 -5.41 14.57 0.45
N GLY A 40 -4.47 14.21 1.34
CA GLY A 40 -3.21 14.94 1.55
C GLY A 40 -2.14 14.73 0.47
N HIS A 41 -2.41 13.90 -0.56
CA HIS A 41 -1.42 13.60 -1.58
C HIS A 41 -0.96 14.85 -2.34
N SER A 42 0.36 15.02 -2.41
CA SER A 42 1.06 15.55 -3.58
C SER A 42 2.24 14.63 -3.88
N LYS A 43 2.80 14.69 -5.09
CA LYS A 43 3.94 13.84 -5.46
C LYS A 43 5.14 14.08 -4.54
N GLU A 44 5.38 15.35 -4.18
CA GLU A 44 6.47 15.80 -3.32
C GLU A 44 6.33 15.29 -1.89
N ARG A 45 5.10 15.28 -1.34
CA ARG A 45 4.83 14.80 0.03
C ARG A 45 4.82 13.28 0.13
N THR A 46 4.30 12.62 -0.89
CA THR A 46 4.01 11.19 -0.84
C THR A 46 5.25 10.35 -1.15
N THR A 47 6.00 10.74 -2.19
CA THR A 47 7.09 9.94 -2.74
C THR A 47 8.16 9.58 -1.71
N PRO A 48 8.67 10.52 -0.87
CA PRO A 48 9.70 10.19 0.10
C PRO A 48 9.25 9.17 1.14
N GLY A 49 8.00 9.27 1.62
CA GLY A 49 7.45 8.33 2.60
C GLY A 49 7.28 6.93 2.03
N ILE A 50 6.68 6.81 0.83
CA ILE A 50 6.48 5.52 0.16
C ILE A 50 7.82 4.87 -0.20
N ARG A 51 8.79 5.63 -0.72
CA ARG A 51 10.13 5.11 -1.05
C ARG A 51 10.98 4.78 0.17
N ASN A 52 10.59 5.22 1.37
CA ASN A 52 11.26 4.82 2.61
C ASN A 52 10.76 3.46 3.12
N VAL A 53 9.58 2.99 2.69
CA VAL A 53 9.07 1.67 3.03
C VAL A 53 9.81 0.61 2.20
N LYS A 54 10.17 -0.51 2.84
CA LYS A 54 10.86 -1.61 2.15
C LYS A 54 9.97 -2.21 1.06
N ILE A 55 10.58 -2.62 -0.04
CA ILE A 55 9.84 -3.14 -1.19
C ILE A 55 9.03 -4.40 -0.84
N GLU A 56 9.57 -5.27 -0.01
CA GLU A 56 8.89 -6.50 0.44
C GLU A 56 7.68 -6.17 1.32
N ALA A 57 7.78 -5.12 2.13
CA ALA A 57 6.65 -4.62 2.92
C ALA A 57 5.55 -4.08 1.98
N LEU A 58 5.90 -3.28 0.96
CA LEU A 58 4.95 -2.81 -0.05
C LEU A 58 4.26 -3.96 -0.79
N GLN A 59 4.98 -5.03 -1.11
CA GLN A 59 4.38 -6.21 -1.75
C GLN A 59 3.34 -6.90 -0.85
N VAL A 60 3.62 -7.05 0.45
CA VAL A 60 2.66 -7.59 1.42
C VAL A 60 1.44 -6.67 1.56
N LEU A 61 1.65 -5.36 1.67
CA LEU A 61 0.57 -4.38 1.73
C LEU A 61 -0.30 -4.46 0.46
N ALA A 62 0.31 -4.50 -0.73
CA ALA A 62 -0.40 -4.61 -1.99
C ALA A 62 -1.23 -5.88 -2.06
N LYS A 63 -0.66 -7.04 -1.68
CA LYS A 63 -1.38 -8.33 -1.61
C LYS A 63 -2.61 -8.28 -0.72
N ARG A 64 -2.58 -7.48 0.35
CA ARG A 64 -3.71 -7.28 1.27
C ARG A 64 -4.66 -6.15 0.86
N GLY A 65 -4.35 -5.43 -0.22
CA GLY A 65 -5.09 -4.24 -0.63
C GLY A 65 -4.92 -3.05 0.32
N TYR A 66 -3.82 -3.03 1.09
CA TYR A 66 -3.47 -1.96 2.01
C TYR A 66 -2.61 -0.90 1.31
N PHE A 67 -2.76 0.34 1.76
CA PHE A 67 -2.13 1.49 1.11
C PHE A 67 -1.63 2.53 2.10
N LEU A 68 -0.95 3.54 1.58
CA LEU A 68 -0.23 4.55 2.35
C LEU A 68 -0.73 5.94 1.94
N CYS A 69 -1.17 6.76 2.90
CA CYS A 69 -1.60 8.14 2.66
C CYS A 69 -0.83 9.16 3.52
N PRO A 70 -0.31 10.26 2.96
CA PRO A 70 0.23 11.34 3.78
C PRO A 70 -0.91 12.16 4.41
N ASP A 71 -0.79 12.45 5.71
CA ASP A 71 -1.65 13.40 6.41
C ASP A 71 -0.82 14.30 7.36
N ARG A 72 -0.77 15.59 7.04
CA ARG A 72 -0.06 16.62 7.84
C ARG A 72 -0.73 16.96 9.16
N ARG A 73 -1.99 16.56 9.34
CA ARG A 73 -2.76 16.78 10.58
C ARG A 73 -2.35 15.82 11.69
N ILE A 74 -1.55 14.79 11.37
CA ILE A 74 -0.96 13.92 12.37
C ILE A 74 0.14 14.69 13.10
N GLU A 75 -0.13 15.00 14.36
CA GLU A 75 0.75 15.76 15.24
C GLU A 75 1.33 14.88 16.35
N ASN A 76 2.43 15.35 16.93
CA ASN A 76 3.03 14.72 18.11
C ASN A 76 1.99 14.62 19.26
N PRO A 77 1.99 13.53 20.03
CA PRO A 77 2.98 12.44 20.00
C PRO A 77 2.74 11.38 18.91
N GLY A 78 1.62 11.43 18.18
CA GLY A 78 1.31 10.48 17.11
C GLY A 78 2.24 10.65 15.91
N ALA A 79 2.76 9.54 15.40
CA ALA A 79 3.64 9.52 14.24
C ALA A 79 3.04 8.74 13.07
N VAL A 80 2.37 7.61 13.34
CA VAL A 80 1.73 6.79 12.31
C VAL A 80 0.38 6.33 12.81
N VAL A 81 -0.62 6.36 11.94
CA VAL A 81 -1.98 5.90 12.22
C VAL A 81 -2.32 4.76 11.26
N TRP A 82 -2.90 3.69 11.79
CA TRP A 82 -3.49 2.61 11.02
C TRP A 82 -5.01 2.65 11.17
N TYR A 83 -5.73 2.70 10.05
CA TYR A 83 -7.18 2.55 10.04
C TYR A 83 -7.52 1.19 9.44
N ALA A 84 -7.95 0.26 10.29
CA ALA A 84 -8.19 -1.13 9.91
C ALA A 84 -9.29 -1.29 8.85
N ASP A 85 -10.39 -0.54 8.98
CA ASP A 85 -11.53 -0.68 8.07
C ASP A 85 -11.23 -0.29 6.62
N PRO A 86 -10.59 0.86 6.30
CA PRO A 86 -10.12 1.15 4.95
C PRO A 86 -8.80 0.42 4.60
N GLY A 87 -7.99 0.03 5.59
CA GLY A 87 -6.70 -0.63 5.39
C GLY A 87 -5.61 0.35 4.95
N VAL A 88 -5.48 1.48 5.65
CA VAL A 88 -4.54 2.55 5.30
C VAL A 88 -3.62 2.88 6.47
N PHE A 89 -2.34 3.09 6.15
CA PHE A 89 -1.42 3.79 7.04
C PHE A 89 -1.37 5.27 6.67
N GLU A 90 -1.57 6.13 7.65
CA GLU A 90 -1.30 7.55 7.54
C GLU A 90 -0.05 7.95 8.32
N TRP A 91 0.70 8.91 7.77
CA TRP A 91 1.88 9.49 8.40
C TRP A 91 1.97 10.98 8.07
N ASN A 92 2.65 11.75 8.91
CA ASN A 92 2.95 13.14 8.61
C ASN A 92 4.19 13.23 7.69
N PRO A 93 4.05 13.61 6.41
CA PRO A 93 5.18 13.66 5.47
C PRO A 93 6.19 14.76 5.79
N GLU A 94 5.82 15.74 6.61
CA GLU A 94 6.66 16.87 7.00
C GLU A 94 7.48 16.57 8.26
N SER A 95 7.23 15.41 8.91
CA SER A 95 7.96 14.94 10.08
C SER A 95 8.91 13.79 9.71
N PRO A 96 10.24 14.00 9.73
CA PRO A 96 11.22 12.94 9.49
C PRO A 96 11.06 11.75 10.44
N ALA A 97 10.65 12.02 11.69
CA ALA A 97 10.39 10.99 12.69
C ALA A 97 9.19 10.11 12.30
N SER A 98 8.14 10.71 11.75
CA SER A 98 6.96 10.00 11.23
C SER A 98 7.31 9.13 10.00
N VAL A 99 8.12 9.66 9.07
CA VAL A 99 8.60 8.89 7.91
C VAL A 99 9.44 7.67 8.33
N LYS A 100 10.30 7.85 9.35
CA LYS A 100 11.06 6.74 9.94
C LYS A 100 10.16 5.72 10.61
N ALA A 101 9.22 6.17 11.45
CA ALA A 101 8.27 5.30 12.15
C ALA A 101 7.43 4.49 11.15
N LEU A 102 6.97 5.09 10.04
CA LEU A 102 6.23 4.39 8.99
C LEU A 102 6.99 3.17 8.47
N ARG A 103 8.27 3.34 8.13
CA ARG A 103 9.13 2.24 7.67
C ARG A 103 9.26 1.13 8.71
N GLU A 104 9.51 1.49 9.96
CA GLU A 104 9.73 0.52 11.04
C GLU A 104 8.45 -0.26 11.38
N ILE A 105 7.32 0.43 11.47
CA ILE A 105 6.01 -0.16 11.76
C ILE A 105 5.56 -1.07 10.62
N THR A 106 5.65 -0.61 9.37
CA THR A 106 5.28 -1.44 8.22
C THR A 106 6.16 -2.68 8.11
N ASP A 107 7.49 -2.57 8.23
CA ASP A 107 8.40 -3.72 8.22
C ASP A 107 8.05 -4.75 9.31
N LYS A 108 7.76 -4.28 10.53
CA LYS A 108 7.35 -5.15 11.64
C LYS A 108 6.04 -5.89 11.35
N LEU A 109 5.01 -5.16 10.91
CA LEU A 109 3.68 -5.72 10.65
C LEU A 109 3.67 -6.63 9.43
N THR A 110 4.41 -6.31 8.38
CA THR A 110 4.45 -7.15 7.17
C THR A 110 5.28 -8.42 7.34
N ARG A 111 6.24 -8.45 8.29
CA ARG A 111 7.00 -9.67 8.63
C ARG A 111 6.18 -10.69 9.40
N SER A 112 5.38 -10.21 10.35
CA SER A 112 4.47 -11.05 11.14
C SER A 112 3.17 -11.33 10.41
N GLU A 113 2.80 -10.45 9.47
CA GLU A 113 1.50 -10.45 8.80
C GLU A 113 0.31 -10.25 9.77
N ASP A 114 0.61 -9.79 10.99
CA ASP A 114 -0.33 -9.54 12.10
C ASP A 114 -0.72 -8.06 12.16
N PHE A 115 -1.68 -7.66 11.33
CA PHE A 115 -2.18 -6.28 11.31
C PHE A 115 -3.26 -6.09 12.38
N PRO A 116 -3.27 -4.95 13.10
CA PRO A 116 -4.34 -4.66 14.05
C PRO A 116 -5.71 -4.65 13.37
N ASN A 117 -6.72 -5.19 14.04
CA ASN A 117 -8.11 -5.19 13.57
C ASN A 117 -8.88 -3.91 13.95
N ALA A 118 -8.23 -2.95 14.61
CA ALA A 118 -8.81 -1.70 15.06
C ALA A 118 -7.89 -0.52 14.71
N LEU A 119 -8.44 0.70 14.80
CA LEU A 119 -7.65 1.92 14.67
C LEU A 119 -6.51 1.89 15.68
N THR A 120 -5.28 2.06 15.19
CA THR A 120 -4.06 1.98 16.00
C THR A 120 -3.17 3.17 15.72
N VAL A 121 -2.59 3.77 16.76
CA VAL A 121 -1.70 4.92 16.64
C VAL A 121 -0.35 4.54 17.26
N TRP A 122 0.73 4.86 16.59
CA TRP A 122 2.08 4.72 17.13
C TRP A 122 2.77 6.08 17.24
N ASP A 123 3.60 6.22 18.27
CA ASP A 123 4.52 7.35 18.38
C ASP A 123 5.75 7.18 17.47
N ALA A 124 6.63 8.18 17.47
CA ALA A 124 7.87 8.18 16.69
C ALA A 124 8.86 7.07 17.07
N GLY A 125 8.71 6.47 18.25
CA GLY A 125 9.50 5.32 18.70
C GLY A 125 8.87 3.97 18.32
N GLY A 126 7.75 3.98 17.58
CA GLY A 126 7.02 2.77 17.22
C GLY A 126 6.24 2.14 18.38
N LYS A 127 6.05 2.87 19.48
CA LYS A 127 5.24 2.41 20.61
C LYS A 127 3.78 2.74 20.34
N GLU A 128 2.93 1.74 20.52
CA GLU A 128 1.48 1.91 20.40
C GLU A 128 0.95 2.83 21.51
N MET A 129 0.13 3.78 21.10
CA MET A 129 -0.49 4.77 21.97
C MET A 129 -1.92 4.39 22.31
N LYS A 130 -2.36 4.76 23.52
CA LYS A 130 -3.75 4.60 23.96
C LYS A 130 -4.43 5.96 24.06
N ASN A 131 -5.76 5.97 23.93
CA ASN A 131 -6.62 7.15 24.07
C ASN A 131 -6.21 8.34 23.19
N GLN A 132 -5.73 8.07 21.97
CA GLN A 132 -5.38 9.12 21.01
C GLN A 132 -6.61 9.52 20.18
N THR A 133 -6.77 10.83 19.97
CA THR A 133 -7.67 11.35 18.95
C THR A 133 -6.84 11.59 17.70
N VAL A 134 -7.31 11.09 16.57
CA VAL A 134 -6.67 11.28 15.27
C VAL A 134 -7.69 11.87 14.29
N PRO A 135 -7.24 12.56 13.24
CA PRO A 135 -8.13 12.96 12.16
C PRO A 135 -8.92 11.78 11.62
N ALA A 136 -10.14 12.02 11.12
CA ALA A 136 -10.83 10.98 10.36
C ALA A 136 -10.14 10.79 9.01
N PHE A 137 -10.06 9.53 8.56
CA PHE A 137 -9.68 9.22 7.20
C PHE A 137 -10.87 9.43 6.25
N GLU A 138 -10.74 10.39 5.33
CA GLU A 138 -11.81 10.77 4.39
C GLU A 138 -11.32 10.61 2.95
N PRO A 139 -11.36 9.42 2.36
CA PRO A 139 -10.76 9.18 1.06
C PRO A 139 -11.46 9.97 -0.05
N ARG A 140 -10.70 10.41 -1.07
CA ARG A 140 -11.24 11.13 -2.25
C ARG A 140 -12.26 10.30 -3.03
N MET A 141 -12.06 8.98 -3.01
CA MET A 141 -12.95 7.98 -3.61
C MET A 141 -12.88 6.69 -2.79
N PRO A 142 -13.88 5.81 -2.84
CA PRO A 142 -13.84 4.52 -2.15
C PRO A 142 -12.55 3.73 -2.48
N PRO A 143 -11.82 3.19 -1.49
CA PRO A 143 -10.60 2.43 -1.74
C PRO A 143 -10.87 1.18 -2.59
N MET A 144 -10.21 1.08 -3.74
CA MET A 144 -10.29 -0.07 -4.64
C MET A 144 -9.17 -1.07 -4.31
N ARG A 145 -9.36 -1.87 -3.26
CA ARG A 145 -8.34 -2.79 -2.69
C ARG A 145 -7.70 -3.73 -3.71
N ASP A 146 -8.49 -4.24 -4.65
CA ASP A 146 -8.02 -5.19 -5.65
C ASP A 146 -7.09 -4.53 -6.68
N ARG A 147 -7.14 -3.20 -6.81
CA ARG A 147 -6.34 -2.49 -7.81
C ARG A 147 -4.84 -2.57 -7.53
N LEU A 148 -4.43 -2.38 -6.28
CA LEU A 148 -3.02 -2.55 -5.89
C LEU A 148 -2.57 -4.01 -6.06
N GLN A 149 -3.45 -4.96 -5.76
CA GLN A 149 -3.16 -6.38 -5.96
C GLN A 149 -2.93 -6.73 -7.42
N LEU A 150 -3.61 -6.08 -8.36
CA LEU A 150 -3.44 -6.32 -9.80
C LEU A 150 -2.13 -5.76 -10.33
N ILE A 151 -1.62 -4.68 -9.74
CA ILE A 151 -0.42 -4.00 -10.23
C ILE A 151 0.87 -4.71 -9.79
N VAL A 152 0.84 -5.38 -8.62
CA VAL A 152 2.04 -6.01 -8.01
C VAL A 152 2.08 -7.54 -8.21
N ARG A 153 1.21 -8.08 -9.09
CA ARG A 153 1.17 -9.52 -9.45
C ARG A 153 2.28 -9.94 -10.41
#